data_AF-A0A2R6EUT0-F1
#
_entry.id   AF-A0A2R6EUT0-F1
#
_cell.length_a   1.000
_cell.length_b   1.000
_cell.length_c   1.000
_cell.angle_alpha   90.00
_cell.angle_beta   90.00
_cell.angle_gamma   90.00
#
_symmetry.space_group_name_H-M   'P 1'
#
loop_
_entity.id
_entity.type
_entity.pdbx_description
1 polymer ?
#
loop_
_entity_poly.entity_id
_entity_poly.type
_entity_poly.pdbx_seq_one_letter_code
_entity_poly.pdbx_strand_id
1 'polypeptide(L)'
;MRLSFRHYLAVTTASTLGLILLGVYTGKVGAGLACEGRWPFCDGWLGLFPATWPSFVEWFHRLVAMVVGFMILGAGAVAWRGEYDRYIRYALTLTIVMLPVQIIFGANTVLNFGLWASMAHQIAAQIIFGSLVFATTVAFWSAKSRPETQPSRSPTPSNADD
;
A
#
# COMPACT_ATOMS: atom_id res chain seq x y z
N MET A 1 8.05 18.52 -5.67
CA MET A 1 7.72 17.23 -5.02
C MET A 1 9.01 16.71 -4.41
N ARG A 2 9.05 16.44 -3.09
CA ARG A 2 10.27 15.96 -2.42
C ARG A 2 10.56 14.53 -2.87
N LEU A 3 11.80 14.24 -3.29
CA LEU A 3 12.22 12.93 -3.78
C LEU A 3 11.81 11.78 -2.84
N SER A 4 11.86 12.05 -1.53
CA SER A 4 11.45 11.13 -0.46
C SER A 4 10.01 10.60 -0.59
N PHE A 5 9.03 11.42 -0.98
CA PHE A 5 7.63 10.98 -1.03
C PHE A 5 7.35 9.99 -2.18
N ARG A 6 8.00 10.18 -3.34
CA ARG A 6 7.85 9.27 -4.48
C ARG A 6 8.40 7.88 -4.18
N HIS A 7 9.58 7.83 -3.56
CA HIS A 7 10.19 6.59 -3.12
C HIS A 7 9.34 5.91 -2.06
N TYR A 8 8.79 6.68 -1.11
CA TYR A 8 7.88 6.15 -0.11
C TYR A 8 6.62 5.52 -0.73
N LEU A 9 5.99 6.18 -1.71
CA LEU A 9 4.87 5.60 -2.47
C LEU A 9 5.29 4.33 -3.21
N ALA A 10 6.43 4.34 -3.93
CA ALA A 10 6.92 3.18 -4.65
C ALA A 10 7.18 1.98 -3.73
N VAL A 11 7.81 2.21 -2.58
CA VAL A 11 8.05 1.17 -1.57
C VAL A 11 6.72 0.66 -1.02
N THR A 12 5.77 1.54 -0.71
CA THR A 12 4.42 1.14 -0.25
C THR A 12 3.68 0.30 -1.29
N THR A 13 3.72 0.69 -2.57
CA THR A 13 3.14 -0.08 -3.68
C THR A 13 3.80 -1.46 -3.82
N ALA A 14 5.13 -1.53 -3.77
CA ALA A 14 5.87 -2.78 -3.88
C ALA A 14 5.60 -3.71 -2.68
N SER A 15 5.57 -3.18 -1.46
CA SER A 15 5.22 -3.95 -0.26
C SER A 15 3.77 -4.45 -0.31
N THR A 16 2.84 -3.66 -0.87
CA THR A 16 1.45 -4.10 -1.07
C THR A 16 1.37 -5.26 -2.07
N LEU A 17 2.13 -5.21 -3.17
CA LEU A 17 2.22 -6.34 -4.10
C LEU A 17 2.77 -7.59 -3.42
N GLY A 18 3.86 -7.45 -2.64
CA GLY A 18 4.42 -8.55 -1.85
C GLY A 18 3.42 -9.15 -0.87
N LEU A 19 2.63 -8.31 -0.19
CA LEU A 19 1.56 -8.74 0.71
C LEU A 19 0.46 -9.51 -0.03
N ILE A 20 0.04 -9.07 -1.22
CA ILE A 20 -0.95 -9.77 -2.05
C ILE A 20 -0.43 -11.16 -2.41
N LEU A 21 0.82 -11.26 -2.86
CA LEU A 21 1.44 -12.55 -3.20
C LEU A 21 1.54 -13.49 -1.99
N LEU A 22 1.89 -12.95 -0.82
CA LEU A 22 1.89 -13.69 0.44
C LEU A 22 0.48 -14.19 0.83
N GLY A 23 -0.55 -13.37 0.61
CA GLY A 23 -1.95 -13.77 0.83
C GLY A 23 -2.40 -14.89 -0.11
N VAL A 24 -2.06 -14.79 -1.40
CA VAL A 24 -2.31 -15.85 -2.38
C VAL A 24 -1.60 -17.15 -1.97
N TYR A 25 -0.36 -17.07 -1.53
CA TYR A 25 0.39 -18.21 -1.03
C TYR A 25 -0.30 -18.84 0.19
N THR A 26 -0.71 -18.03 1.18
CA THR A 26 -1.42 -18.47 2.40
C THR A 26 -2.69 -19.26 2.05
N GLY A 27 -3.49 -18.76 1.10
CA GLY A 27 -4.67 -19.46 0.62
C GLY A 27 -4.33 -20.77 -0.11
N LYS A 28 -3.29 -20.76 -0.97
CA LYS A 28 -2.86 -21.93 -1.74
C LYS A 28 -2.37 -23.08 -0.87
N VAL A 29 -1.67 -22.79 0.23
CA VAL A 29 -1.18 -23.82 1.17
C VAL A 29 -2.22 -24.23 2.21
N GLY A 30 -3.46 -23.71 2.12
CA GLY A 30 -4.54 -24.05 3.05
C GLY A 30 -4.34 -23.49 4.46
N ALA A 31 -3.44 -22.51 4.64
CA ALA A 31 -3.13 -21.94 5.94
C ALA A 31 -4.17 -20.91 6.43
N GLY A 32 -5.14 -20.52 5.60
CA GLY A 32 -6.10 -19.45 5.94
C GLY A 32 -7.08 -19.75 7.09
N LEU A 33 -7.04 -20.95 7.66
CA LEU A 33 -7.82 -21.37 8.84
C LEU A 33 -6.94 -21.96 9.94
N ALA A 34 -5.63 -21.82 9.82
CA ALA A 34 -4.68 -22.46 10.72
C ALA A 34 -4.66 -21.80 12.11
N CYS A 35 -5.08 -20.54 12.23
CA CYS A 35 -5.29 -19.85 13.50
C CYS A 35 -6.63 -20.21 14.20
N GLU A 36 -7.21 -21.38 13.95
CA GLU A 36 -8.48 -21.86 14.54
C GLU A 36 -9.70 -20.94 14.37
N GLY A 37 -9.76 -20.19 13.26
CA GLY A 37 -10.85 -19.23 13.05
C GLY A 37 -10.78 -18.01 13.98
N ARG A 38 -9.68 -17.82 14.73
CA ARG A 38 -9.50 -16.69 15.63
C ARG A 38 -9.03 -15.47 14.83
N TRP A 39 -9.65 -14.34 15.12
CA TRP A 39 -9.26 -13.05 14.57
C TRP A 39 -9.61 -11.96 15.60
N PRO A 40 -8.69 -11.04 15.98
CA PRO A 40 -7.35 -10.80 15.41
C PRO A 40 -6.25 -11.77 15.91
N PHE A 41 -6.57 -12.60 16.89
CA PHE A 41 -5.68 -13.56 17.57
C PHE A 41 -5.39 -14.83 16.76
N CYS A 42 -4.50 -15.71 17.25
CA CYS A 42 -4.12 -17.01 16.67
C CYS A 42 -4.09 -18.12 17.75
N ASP A 43 -3.46 -19.28 17.47
CA ASP A 43 -3.61 -20.57 18.17
C ASP A 43 -2.57 -20.89 19.27
N GLY A 44 -1.48 -20.13 19.37
CA GLY A 44 -0.35 -20.39 20.27
C GLY A 44 -0.33 -19.56 21.55
N TRP A 45 0.87 -19.23 22.05
CA TRP A 45 1.07 -18.61 23.39
C TRP A 45 0.21 -17.35 23.57
N LEU A 46 -0.61 -17.35 24.65
CA LEU A 46 -1.60 -16.30 24.96
C LEU A 46 -2.64 -16.03 23.85
N GLY A 47 -2.79 -16.95 22.88
CA GLY A 47 -3.57 -16.75 21.67
C GLY A 47 -2.98 -15.69 20.73
N LEU A 48 -1.72 -15.29 20.90
CA LEU A 48 -1.10 -14.20 20.13
C LEU A 48 -0.13 -14.70 19.04
N PHE A 49 0.51 -15.84 19.27
CA PHE A 49 1.55 -16.39 18.42
C PHE A 49 1.11 -17.68 17.72
N PRO A 50 1.75 -18.07 16.61
CA PRO A 50 1.44 -19.33 15.94
C PRO A 50 2.02 -20.54 16.68
N ALA A 51 1.24 -21.62 16.80
CA ALA A 51 1.70 -22.88 17.38
C ALA A 51 2.30 -23.86 16.35
N THR A 52 1.94 -23.71 15.08
CA THR A 52 2.31 -24.63 13.99
C THR A 52 2.84 -23.88 12.78
N TRP A 53 3.47 -24.59 11.85
CA TRP A 53 3.95 -23.98 10.60
C TRP A 53 2.82 -23.37 9.75
N PRO A 54 1.66 -24.04 9.54
CA PRO A 54 0.53 -23.41 8.86
C PRO A 54 0.01 -22.15 9.56
N SER A 55 -0.11 -22.15 10.90
CA SER A 55 -0.56 -20.96 11.64
C SER A 55 0.47 -19.84 11.61
N PHE A 56 1.77 -20.16 11.49
CA PHE A 56 2.81 -19.17 11.25
C PHE A 56 2.63 -18.46 9.91
N VAL A 57 2.28 -19.18 8.84
CA VAL A 57 2.05 -18.55 7.52
C VAL A 57 0.89 -17.55 7.58
N GLU A 58 -0.23 -17.93 8.22
CA GLU A 58 -1.38 -17.04 8.38
C GLU A 58 -1.06 -15.83 9.26
N TRP A 59 -0.42 -16.07 10.41
CA TRP A 59 0.00 -15.03 11.34
C TRP A 59 0.99 -14.05 10.69
N PHE A 60 1.94 -14.57 9.92
CA PHE A 60 2.94 -13.75 9.22
C PHE A 60 2.29 -12.87 8.15
N HIS A 61 1.31 -13.40 7.40
CA HIS A 61 0.50 -12.58 6.50
C HIS A 61 -0.19 -11.43 7.23
N ARG A 62 -0.81 -11.67 8.39
CA ARG A 62 -1.47 -10.65 9.22
C ARG A 62 -0.48 -9.59 9.74
N LEU A 63 0.70 -10.02 10.17
CA LEU A 63 1.77 -9.12 10.62
C LEU A 63 2.22 -8.17 9.50
N VAL A 64 2.53 -8.73 8.32
CA VAL A 64 2.93 -7.92 7.16
C VAL A 64 1.79 -7.00 6.73
N ALA A 65 0.53 -7.46 6.79
CA ALA A 65 -0.64 -6.64 6.50
C ALA A 65 -0.74 -5.41 7.43
N MET A 66 -0.44 -5.57 8.71
CA MET A 66 -0.42 -4.47 9.67
C MET A 66 0.64 -3.42 9.31
N VAL A 67 1.88 -3.85 9.02
CA VAL A 67 2.98 -2.96 8.63
C VAL A 67 2.64 -2.18 7.36
N VAL A 68 2.15 -2.88 6.33
CA VAL A 68 1.75 -2.25 5.06
C VAL A 68 0.55 -1.31 5.26
N GLY A 69 -0.42 -1.67 6.12
CA GLY A 69 -1.53 -0.81 6.50
C GLY A 69 -1.06 0.52 7.06
N PHE A 70 -0.08 0.52 7.97
CA PHE A 70 0.52 1.75 8.49
C PHE A 70 1.26 2.55 7.42
N MET A 71 1.93 1.90 6.46
CA MET A 71 2.54 2.59 5.33
C MET A 71 1.50 3.30 4.46
N ILE A 72 0.35 2.66 4.20
CA ILE A 72 -0.76 3.26 3.46
C ILE A 72 -1.31 4.49 4.20
N LEU A 73 -1.54 4.37 5.51
CA LEU A 73 -2.01 5.49 6.33
C LEU A 73 -1.00 6.65 6.35
N GLY A 74 0.29 6.33 6.45
CA GLY A 74 1.38 7.31 6.35
C GLY A 74 1.39 8.02 5.00
N ALA A 75 1.17 7.30 3.91
CA ALA A 75 1.14 7.86 2.55
C ALA A 75 -0.01 8.87 2.41
N GLY A 76 -1.19 8.50 2.88
CA GLY A 76 -2.33 9.40 2.91
C GLY A 76 -2.11 10.62 3.81
N ALA A 77 -1.57 10.43 5.02
CA ALA A 77 -1.29 11.54 5.94
C ALA A 77 -0.30 12.56 5.34
N VAL A 78 0.77 12.08 4.68
CA VAL A 78 1.71 12.97 3.99
C VAL A 78 1.02 13.68 2.83
N ALA A 79 0.23 12.97 2.02
CA ALA A 79 -0.47 13.55 0.87
C ALA A 79 -1.50 14.63 1.24
N TRP A 80 -2.17 14.48 2.38
CA TRP A 80 -3.15 15.45 2.89
C TRP A 80 -2.50 16.64 3.60
N ARG A 81 -1.33 16.47 4.21
CA ARG A 81 -0.59 17.57 4.87
C ARG A 81 0.25 18.41 3.92
N GLY A 82 0.65 17.86 2.76
CA GLY A 82 1.45 18.58 1.77
C GLY A 82 0.65 19.03 0.56
N GLU A 83 1.25 19.90 -0.26
CA GLU A 83 0.71 20.35 -1.53
C GLU A 83 1.02 19.35 -2.65
N TYR A 84 0.16 18.34 -2.78
CA TYR A 84 0.24 17.30 -3.81
C TYR A 84 -0.92 17.41 -4.79
N ASP A 85 -0.71 16.84 -5.97
CA ASP A 85 -1.72 16.78 -7.03
C ASP A 85 -3.03 16.15 -6.51
N ARG A 86 -4.17 16.74 -6.89
CA ARG A 86 -5.51 16.27 -6.52
C ARG A 86 -5.74 14.80 -6.88
N TYR A 87 -5.17 14.32 -7.98
CA TYR A 87 -5.28 12.92 -8.42
C TYR A 87 -4.58 11.98 -7.43
N ILE A 88 -3.42 12.37 -6.89
CA ILE A 88 -2.70 11.60 -5.86
C ILE A 88 -3.53 11.58 -4.56
N ARG A 89 -4.08 12.73 -4.16
CA ARG A 89 -4.90 12.83 -2.94
C ARG A 89 -6.16 11.96 -3.02
N TYR A 90 -6.89 12.02 -4.13
CA TYR A 90 -8.10 11.20 -4.30
C TYR A 90 -7.79 9.71 -4.35
N ALA A 91 -6.73 9.31 -5.06
CA ALA A 91 -6.30 7.92 -5.11
C ALA A 91 -5.94 7.38 -3.72
N LEU A 92 -5.14 8.12 -2.94
CA LEU A 92 -4.77 7.71 -1.58
C LEU A 92 -5.94 7.75 -0.60
N THR A 93 -6.91 8.66 -0.81
CA THR A 93 -8.15 8.68 -0.02
C THR A 93 -8.96 7.42 -0.28
N LEU A 94 -9.11 7.01 -1.55
CA LEU A 94 -9.75 5.73 -1.89
C LEU A 94 -9.03 4.55 -1.25
N THR A 95 -7.69 4.53 -1.28
CA THR A 95 -6.88 3.49 -0.61
C THR A 95 -7.17 3.41 0.89
N ILE A 96 -7.20 4.56 1.58
CA ILE A 96 -7.49 4.62 3.03
C ILE A 96 -8.92 4.15 3.34
N VAL A 97 -9.90 4.55 2.53
CA VAL A 97 -11.30 4.15 2.72
C VAL A 97 -11.50 2.66 2.44
N MET A 98 -10.77 2.09 1.48
CA MET A 98 -10.84 0.65 1.19
C MET A 98 -10.09 -0.21 2.22
N LEU A 99 -9.13 0.36 2.96
CA LEU A 99 -8.39 -0.38 3.99
C LEU A 99 -9.29 -1.05 5.07
N PRO A 100 -10.27 -0.36 5.70
CA PRO A 100 -11.18 -1.03 6.63
C PRO A 100 -12.06 -2.09 5.95
N VAL A 101 -12.47 -1.87 4.69
CA VAL A 101 -13.20 -2.89 3.90
C VAL A 101 -12.34 -4.13 3.71
N GLN A 102 -11.06 -3.96 3.39
CA GLN A 102 -10.09 -5.05 3.25
C GLN A 102 -9.91 -5.84 4.54
N ILE A 103 -9.83 -5.14 5.68
CA ILE A 103 -9.71 -5.75 7.01
C ILE A 103 -10.95 -6.59 7.34
N ILE A 104 -12.16 -6.06 7.09
CA ILE A 104 -13.42 -6.76 7.32
C ILE A 104 -13.52 -8.00 6.43
N PHE A 105 -13.21 -7.87 5.14
CA PHE A 105 -13.22 -9.02 4.24
C PHE A 105 -12.14 -10.06 4.59
N GLY A 106 -10.98 -9.63 5.11
CA GLY A 106 -9.93 -10.55 5.59
C GLY A 106 -10.32 -11.29 6.86
N ALA A 107 -11.01 -10.63 7.80
CA ALA A 107 -11.62 -11.33 8.93
C ALA A 107 -12.67 -12.34 8.46
N ASN A 108 -13.47 -11.97 7.45
CA ASN A 108 -14.49 -12.84 6.89
C ASN A 108 -13.92 -14.11 6.21
N THR A 109 -12.73 -14.05 5.61
CA THR A 109 -12.09 -15.26 5.04
C THR A 109 -11.74 -16.30 6.10
N VAL A 110 -11.48 -15.86 7.33
CA VAL A 110 -11.12 -16.71 8.47
C VAL A 110 -12.38 -17.21 9.20
N LEU A 111 -13.40 -16.36 9.34
CA LEU A 111 -14.62 -16.69 10.10
C LEU A 111 -15.63 -17.52 9.31
N ASN A 112 -15.82 -17.23 8.02
CA ASN A 112 -16.89 -17.81 7.21
C ASN A 112 -16.39 -18.60 6.00
N PHE A 113 -15.07 -18.76 5.86
CA PHE A 113 -14.35 -19.45 4.77
C PHE A 113 -15.17 -19.85 3.54
N GLY A 114 -14.85 -19.25 2.39
CA GLY A 114 -15.47 -19.67 1.15
C GLY A 114 -14.95 -18.91 -0.06
N LEU A 115 -15.40 -19.35 -1.24
CA LEU A 115 -15.04 -18.72 -2.51
C LEU A 115 -15.41 -17.23 -2.53
N TRP A 116 -16.63 -16.90 -2.11
CA TRP A 116 -17.11 -15.51 -2.09
C TRP A 116 -16.35 -14.61 -1.13
N ALA A 117 -16.03 -15.12 0.07
CA ALA A 117 -15.21 -14.38 1.04
C ALA A 117 -13.80 -14.11 0.49
N SER A 118 -13.17 -15.14 -0.08
CA SER A 118 -11.84 -15.03 -0.70
C SER A 118 -11.84 -14.07 -1.90
N MET A 119 -12.86 -14.13 -2.76
CA MET A 119 -13.00 -13.23 -3.90
C MET A 119 -13.23 -11.79 -3.47
N ALA A 120 -14.12 -11.54 -2.50
CA ALA A 120 -14.36 -10.18 -1.98
C ALA A 120 -13.08 -9.57 -1.41
N HIS A 121 -12.33 -10.34 -0.60
CA HIS A 121 -11.05 -9.90 -0.05
C HIS A 121 -10.00 -9.62 -1.13
N GLN A 122 -9.93 -10.45 -2.18
CA GLN A 122 -8.99 -10.24 -3.29
C GLN A 122 -9.36 -9.05 -4.17
N ILE A 123 -10.66 -8.83 -4.44
CA ILE A 123 -11.12 -7.68 -5.23
C ILE A 123 -10.80 -6.37 -4.50
N ALA A 124 -11.09 -6.28 -3.21
CA ALA A 124 -10.76 -5.10 -2.41
C ALA A 124 -9.23 -4.85 -2.37
N ALA A 125 -8.42 -5.92 -2.29
CA ALA A 125 -6.96 -5.80 -2.37
C ALA A 125 -6.49 -5.20 -3.71
N GLN A 126 -7.10 -5.61 -4.82
CA GLN A 126 -6.76 -5.09 -6.16
C GLN A 126 -7.20 -3.64 -6.34
N ILE A 127 -8.30 -3.20 -5.73
CA ILE A 127 -8.71 -1.78 -5.73
C ILE A 127 -7.68 -0.92 -4.98
N ILE A 128 -7.24 -1.38 -3.80
CA ILE A 128 -6.18 -0.73 -3.02
C ILE A 128 -4.89 -0.65 -3.84
N PHE A 129 -4.46 -1.78 -4.41
CA PHE A 129 -3.23 -1.87 -5.20
C PHE A 129 -3.28 -0.99 -6.45
N GLY A 130 -4.37 -1.05 -7.23
CA GLY A 130 -4.56 -0.21 -8.41
C GLY A 130 -4.54 1.28 -8.08
N SER A 131 -5.15 1.68 -6.96
CA SER A 131 -5.13 3.06 -6.48
C SER A 131 -3.71 3.52 -6.11
N LEU A 132 -2.93 2.66 -5.45
CA LEU A 132 -1.52 2.94 -5.13
C LEU A 132 -0.65 3.02 -6.38
N VAL A 133 -0.81 2.10 -7.34
CA VAL A 133 -0.09 2.13 -8.62
C VAL A 133 -0.39 3.42 -9.38
N PHE A 134 -1.66 3.84 -9.41
CA PHE A 134 -2.06 5.09 -10.04
C PHE A 134 -1.41 6.30 -9.34
N ALA A 135 -1.50 6.39 -8.01
CA ALA A 135 -0.87 7.47 -7.24
C ALA A 135 0.65 7.54 -7.46
N THR A 136 1.33 6.39 -7.44
CA THR A 136 2.76 6.27 -7.71
C THR A 136 3.09 6.73 -9.13
N THR A 137 2.34 6.27 -10.13
CA THR A 137 2.55 6.66 -11.54
C THR A 137 2.42 8.16 -11.74
N VAL A 138 1.36 8.77 -11.21
CA VAL A 138 1.16 10.24 -11.26
C VAL A 138 2.31 10.95 -10.55
N ALA A 139 2.76 10.47 -9.39
CA ALA A 139 3.85 11.08 -8.64
C ALA A 139 5.18 11.12 -9.44
N PHE A 140 5.49 10.06 -10.18
CA PHE A 140 6.67 10.01 -11.06
C PHE A 140 6.47 10.78 -12.37
N TRP A 141 5.26 10.78 -12.95
CA TRP A 141 4.99 11.52 -14.17
C TRP A 141 5.10 13.04 -13.97
N SER A 142 4.49 13.58 -12.91
CA SER A 142 4.61 15.00 -12.55
C SER A 142 6.05 15.42 -12.19
N ALA A 143 6.98 14.47 -11.99
CA ALA A 143 8.41 14.75 -11.85
C ALA A 143 9.05 15.19 -13.15
N LYS A 144 8.81 14.39 -14.17
CA LYS A 144 9.45 14.49 -15.47
C LYS A 144 9.00 15.75 -16.21
N SER A 145 7.75 16.17 -15.98
CA SER A 145 7.14 17.32 -16.65
C SER A 145 7.54 18.69 -16.10
N ARG A 146 8.43 18.79 -15.10
CA ARG A 146 8.98 20.09 -14.67
C ARG A 146 10.16 20.44 -15.58
N PRO A 147 10.03 21.41 -16.49
CA PRO A 147 11.19 21.87 -17.26
C PRO A 147 12.24 22.41 -16.28
N GLU A 148 13.46 21.93 -16.45
CA GLU A 148 14.63 22.44 -15.76
C GLU A 148 14.69 23.94 -16.04
N THR A 149 14.50 24.75 -15.00
CA THR A 149 14.60 26.21 -15.10
C THR A 149 16.03 26.49 -15.52
N GLN A 150 16.25 26.78 -16.81
CA GLN A 150 17.58 27.14 -17.30
C GLN A 150 18.10 28.27 -16.41
N PRO A 151 19.35 28.19 -15.92
CA PRO A 151 19.97 29.33 -15.26
C PRO A 151 19.88 30.49 -16.25
N SER A 152 19.24 31.58 -15.84
CA SER A 152 19.17 32.80 -16.64
C SER A 152 20.60 33.12 -17.08
N ARG A 153 20.91 32.96 -18.37
CA ARG A 153 22.09 33.60 -18.93
C ARG A 153 21.86 35.08 -18.71
N SER A 154 22.57 35.65 -17.73
CA SER A 154 22.72 37.08 -17.57
C SER A 154 23.10 37.66 -18.93
N PRO A 155 22.41 38.68 -19.44
CA PRO A 155 22.82 39.34 -20.67
C PRO A 155 24.24 39.85 -20.44
N THR A 156 25.22 39.33 -21.18
CA THR A 156 26.52 39.98 -21.31
C THR A 156 26.26 41.40 -21.78
N PRO A 157 26.76 42.44 -21.09
CA PRO A 157 26.66 43.79 -21.60
C PRO A 157 27.37 43.81 -22.95
N SER A 158 26.60 44.08 -24.00
CA SER A 158 27.14 44.53 -25.27
C SER A 158 27.83 45.86 -25.00
N ASN A 159 29.16 45.88 -24.92
CA ASN A 159 29.93 47.10 -25.06
C ASN A 159 29.68 47.61 -26.47
N ALA A 160 28.73 48.55 -26.58
CA ALA A 160 28.70 49.52 -27.65
C ALA A 160 29.66 50.65 -27.26
N ASP A 161 30.44 51.09 -28.26
CA ASP A 161 31.11 52.38 -28.37
C ASP A 161 32.43 52.56 -27.58
N ASP A 162 33.56 52.30 -28.25
CA ASP A 162 34.56 53.31 -28.70
C ASP A 162 35.75 52.65 -29.42
#